data_AF-A0A8K0JV03-F1
#
_entry.id   AF-A0A8K0JV03-F1
#
_cell.length_a   1.000
_cell.length_b   1.000
_cell.length_c   1.000
_cell.angle_alpha   90.00
_cell.angle_beta   90.00
_cell.angle_gamma   90.00
#
_symmetry.space_group_name_H-M   'P 1'
#
loop_
_entity.id
_entity.type
_entity.pdbx_description
1 polymer ?
#
loop_
_entity_poly.entity_id
_entity_poly.type
_entity_poly.pdbx_seq_one_letter_code
_entity_poly.pdbx_strand_id
1 'polypeptide(L)'
;MVLLRISDKMSTFNEHQFEKKLLSLKDSQDSIQNLSAWCLQHRQQNKKIVAIWLKVLRKVKPDQRLTLFYLANDVIQYSKRKGYEFVQTFAPALQKATTLVRDNKVKQSILRIFKIWDERGIYDETFISDLTGLLTTSTKGQSSEQSQPLPDFQPRILIEKIKSCKECEDETDMLLKKLNDSHLSLSDADALRASLKDRRQGDDVVSEVDEGVAKMEAYVRALEQELKERAVLIELLEQGNQFYDVQKGEAKVVANAYKNFGSRVKNLKRRLDELIPSLKDCSPVPSPDVNAPSPSPDSDIELPEESDPIPGIMIYFFRSELQTL
;
A
#
# COMPACT_ATOMS: atom_id res chain seq x y z
N MET A 1 -13.31 -1.82 -57.27
CA MET A 1 -13.84 -1.35 -55.96
C MET A 1 -12.72 -0.58 -55.24
N VAL A 2 -12.38 0.59 -55.76
CA VAL A 2 -11.22 1.43 -55.39
C VAL A 2 -11.69 2.67 -54.60
N LEU A 3 -12.82 2.58 -53.88
CA LEU A 3 -13.45 3.71 -53.20
C LEU A 3 -13.65 3.48 -51.70
N LEU A 4 -12.60 3.05 -51.00
CA LEU A 4 -12.50 3.15 -49.53
C LEU A 4 -11.08 3.53 -49.07
N ARG A 5 -10.37 4.33 -49.87
CA ARG A 5 -9.28 5.18 -49.40
C ARG A 5 -9.73 6.61 -49.63
N ILE A 6 -9.48 7.48 -48.65
CA ILE A 6 -9.82 8.91 -48.58
C ILE A 6 -11.17 9.20 -47.89
N SER A 7 -11.16 9.12 -46.56
CA SER A 7 -11.55 10.26 -45.72
C SER A 7 -11.00 10.07 -44.30
N ASP A 8 -9.70 9.77 -44.20
CA ASP A 8 -8.97 9.95 -42.95
C ASP A 8 -8.61 11.45 -42.90
N LYS A 9 -9.61 12.28 -42.57
CA LYS A 9 -9.34 13.65 -42.16
C LYS A 9 -8.52 13.53 -40.89
N MET A 10 -7.19 13.65 -41.03
CA MET A 10 -6.29 13.91 -39.92
C MET A 10 -6.68 15.23 -39.26
N SER A 11 -7.70 15.18 -38.41
CA SER A 11 -7.90 16.12 -37.34
C SER A 11 -6.62 16.08 -36.51
N THR A 12 -5.76 17.08 -36.68
CA THR A 12 -4.53 17.23 -35.93
C THR A 12 -4.85 17.07 -34.45
N PHE A 13 -4.22 16.11 -33.78
CA PHE A 13 -4.48 15.84 -32.37
C PHE A 13 -4.17 17.09 -31.54
N ASN A 14 -5.22 17.72 -31.01
CA ASN A 14 -5.09 18.93 -30.22
C ASN A 14 -4.97 18.58 -28.73
N GLU A 15 -3.74 18.62 -28.22
CA GLU A 15 -3.41 18.28 -26.84
C GLU A 15 -4.19 19.13 -25.83
N HIS A 16 -4.34 20.43 -26.11
CA HIS A 16 -5.03 21.36 -25.22
C HIS A 16 -6.54 21.09 -25.17
N GLN A 17 -7.14 20.75 -26.31
CA GLN A 17 -8.55 20.37 -26.37
C GLN A 17 -8.80 19.06 -25.60
N PHE A 18 -7.88 18.10 -25.69
CA PHE A 18 -7.98 16.85 -24.94
C PHE A 18 -7.79 17.08 -23.42
N GLU A 19 -6.81 17.90 -23.01
CA GLU A 19 -6.63 18.30 -21.62
C GLU A 19 -7.92 18.96 -21.06
N LYS A 20 -8.55 19.86 -21.82
CA LYS A 20 -9.83 20.48 -21.45
C LYS A 20 -10.95 19.44 -21.30
N LYS A 21 -11.06 18.48 -22.23
CA LYS A 21 -12.06 17.39 -22.15
C LYS A 21 -11.88 16.53 -20.90
N LEU A 22 -10.64 16.21 -20.52
CA LEU A 22 -10.33 15.45 -19.30
C LEU A 22 -10.66 16.23 -18.03
N LEU A 23 -10.38 17.54 -18.00
CA LEU A 23 -10.73 18.41 -16.87
C LEU A 23 -12.25 18.58 -16.69
N SER A 24 -13.02 18.55 -17.79
CA SER A 24 -14.48 18.64 -17.77
C SER A 24 -15.20 17.28 -17.73
N LEU A 25 -14.46 16.17 -17.58
CA LEU A 25 -15.03 14.83 -17.60
C LEU A 25 -15.96 14.64 -16.40
N LYS A 26 -17.19 14.18 -16.64
CA LYS A 26 -18.18 13.94 -15.58
C LYS A 26 -18.16 12.49 -15.13
N ASP A 27 -18.51 12.24 -13.88
CA ASP A 27 -18.71 10.91 -13.30
C ASP A 27 -20.05 10.31 -13.72
N SER A 28 -20.26 10.21 -15.04
CA SER A 28 -21.42 9.53 -15.62
C SER A 28 -20.96 8.58 -16.72
N GLN A 29 -21.66 7.45 -16.85
CA GLN A 29 -21.31 6.41 -17.81
C GLN A 29 -21.23 6.96 -19.24
N ASP A 30 -22.21 7.76 -19.66
CA ASP A 30 -22.22 8.36 -20.99
C ASP A 30 -21.02 9.29 -21.22
N SER A 31 -20.65 10.11 -20.22
CA SER A 31 -19.51 11.02 -20.35
C SER A 31 -18.19 10.24 -20.51
N ILE A 32 -18.02 9.17 -19.73
CA ILE A 32 -16.83 8.33 -19.75
C ILE A 32 -16.74 7.55 -21.07
N GLN A 33 -17.83 6.93 -21.51
CA GLN A 33 -17.88 6.16 -22.76
C GLN A 33 -17.66 7.04 -23.99
N ASN A 34 -18.25 8.23 -24.02
CA ASN A 34 -18.06 9.17 -25.12
C ASN A 34 -16.58 9.60 -25.24
N LEU A 35 -15.92 9.90 -24.12
CA LEU A 35 -14.50 10.28 -24.15
C LEU A 35 -13.59 9.08 -24.43
N SER A 36 -13.93 7.88 -23.94
CA SER A 36 -13.24 6.64 -24.26
C SER A 36 -13.26 6.35 -25.75
N ALA A 37 -14.44 6.46 -26.39
CA ALA A 37 -14.59 6.30 -27.83
C ALA A 37 -13.71 7.28 -28.61
N TRP A 38 -13.62 8.54 -28.15
CA TRP A 38 -12.73 9.54 -28.73
C TRP A 38 -11.25 9.14 -28.61
N CYS A 39 -10.81 8.65 -27.45
CA CYS A 39 -9.45 8.14 -27.24
C CYS A 39 -9.12 6.98 -28.19
N LEU A 40 -10.07 6.06 -28.39
CA LEU A 40 -9.92 4.90 -29.26
C LEU A 40 -9.87 5.26 -30.75
N GLN A 41 -10.63 6.28 -31.17
CA GLN A 41 -10.52 6.84 -32.54
C GLN A 41 -9.12 7.41 -32.80
N HIS A 42 -8.49 8.00 -31.78
CA HIS A 42 -7.16 8.59 -31.86
C HIS A 42 -6.05 7.64 -31.36
N ARG A 43 -6.25 6.32 -31.45
CA ARG A 43 -5.33 5.29 -30.94
C ARG A 43 -3.89 5.38 -31.46
N GLN A 44 -3.67 5.96 -32.63
CA GLN A 44 -2.31 6.22 -33.16
C GLN A 44 -1.51 7.18 -32.24
N GLN A 45 -2.20 8.04 -31.50
CA GLN A 45 -1.63 9.00 -30.56
C GLN A 45 -1.66 8.47 -29.11
N ASN A 46 -1.67 7.15 -28.91
CA ASN A 46 -1.83 6.53 -27.59
C ASN A 46 -0.83 7.08 -26.55
N LYS A 47 0.43 7.28 -26.93
CA LYS A 47 1.48 7.82 -26.04
C LYS A 47 1.13 9.22 -25.54
N LYS A 48 0.63 10.09 -26.44
CA LYS A 48 0.21 11.46 -26.08
C LYS A 48 -1.03 11.44 -25.19
N ILE A 49 -2.01 10.60 -25.51
CA ILE A 49 -3.23 10.44 -24.72
C ILE A 49 -2.90 10.03 -23.28
N VAL A 50 -2.05 9.01 -23.10
CA VAL A 50 -1.64 8.53 -21.77
C VAL A 50 -0.83 9.58 -21.02
N ALA A 51 0.07 10.29 -21.70
CA ALA A 51 0.85 11.37 -21.09
C ALA A 51 -0.03 12.52 -20.59
N ILE A 52 -1.00 12.97 -21.39
CA ILE A 52 -1.92 14.05 -21.00
C ILE A 52 -2.87 13.55 -19.90
N TRP A 53 -3.36 12.32 -19.98
CA TRP A 53 -4.16 11.70 -18.90
C TRP A 53 -3.42 11.75 -17.55
N LEU A 54 -2.15 11.32 -17.52
CA LEU A 54 -1.34 11.35 -16.29
C LEU A 54 -1.05 12.80 -15.84
N LYS A 55 -0.84 13.73 -16.79
CA LYS A 55 -0.67 15.16 -16.50
C LYS A 55 -1.91 15.74 -15.81
N VAL A 56 -3.11 15.43 -16.30
CA VAL A 56 -4.37 15.91 -15.71
C VAL A 56 -4.63 15.24 -14.37
N LEU A 57 -4.37 13.94 -14.25
CA LEU A 57 -4.55 13.19 -13.01
C LEU A 57 -3.81 13.82 -11.81
N ARG A 58 -2.61 14.36 -12.05
CA ARG A 58 -1.81 15.08 -11.03
C ARG A 58 -2.45 16.38 -10.54
N LYS A 59 -3.27 17.03 -11.37
CA LYS A 59 -3.84 18.37 -11.09
C LYS A 59 -5.21 18.33 -10.40
N VAL A 60 -5.92 17.20 -10.47
CA VAL A 60 -7.32 17.11 -10.04
C VAL A 60 -7.47 16.48 -8.65
N LYS A 61 -8.64 16.73 -8.02
CA LYS A 61 -9.03 16.20 -6.70
C LYS A 61 -9.32 14.69 -6.74
N PRO A 62 -9.29 13.98 -5.60
CA PRO A 62 -9.47 12.51 -5.53
C PRO A 62 -10.67 11.96 -6.31
N ASP A 63 -11.85 12.59 -6.18
CA ASP A 63 -13.07 12.13 -6.87
C ASP A 63 -12.90 12.16 -8.40
N GLN A 64 -12.33 13.25 -8.93
CA GLN A 64 -12.03 13.36 -10.37
C GLN A 64 -10.93 12.39 -10.81
N ARG A 65 -9.96 12.06 -9.93
CA ARG A 65 -8.94 11.04 -10.22
C ARG A 65 -9.60 9.68 -10.43
N LEU A 66 -10.60 9.34 -9.61
CA LEU A 66 -11.36 8.11 -9.78
C LEU A 66 -12.11 8.08 -11.12
N THR A 67 -12.77 9.17 -11.51
CA THR A 67 -13.42 9.28 -12.83
C THR A 67 -12.43 9.10 -13.99
N LEU A 68 -11.22 9.65 -13.88
CA LEU A 68 -10.15 9.44 -14.86
C LEU A 68 -9.64 7.99 -14.90
N PHE A 69 -9.65 7.28 -13.76
CA PHE A 69 -9.35 5.85 -13.71
C PHE A 69 -10.46 5.02 -14.37
N TYR A 70 -11.73 5.40 -14.25
CA TYR A 70 -12.82 4.74 -14.99
C TYR A 70 -12.67 4.92 -16.50
N LEU A 71 -12.25 6.10 -16.97
CA LEU A 71 -11.90 6.32 -18.37
C LEU A 71 -10.75 5.40 -18.81
N ALA A 72 -9.64 5.37 -18.06
CA ALA A 72 -8.50 4.52 -18.38
C ALA A 72 -8.90 3.03 -18.42
N ASN A 73 -9.72 2.60 -17.46
CA ASN A 73 -10.25 1.25 -17.41
C ASN A 73 -11.03 0.88 -18.68
N ASP A 74 -11.96 1.73 -19.14
CA ASP A 74 -12.75 1.45 -20.35
C ASP A 74 -11.85 1.36 -21.61
N VAL A 75 -10.92 2.30 -21.77
CA VAL A 75 -9.97 2.34 -22.89
C VAL A 75 -9.06 1.10 -22.89
N ILE A 76 -8.49 0.73 -21.74
CA ILE A 76 -7.58 -0.43 -21.60
C ILE A 76 -8.34 -1.73 -21.90
N GLN A 77 -9.53 -1.91 -21.34
CA GLN A 77 -10.34 -3.11 -21.57
C GLN A 77 -10.74 -3.24 -23.05
N TYR A 78 -11.16 -2.15 -23.69
CA TYR A 78 -11.47 -2.15 -25.11
C TYR A 78 -10.23 -2.45 -25.96
N SER A 79 -9.11 -1.79 -25.64
CA SER A 79 -7.81 -2.00 -26.30
C SER A 79 -7.38 -3.46 -26.23
N LYS A 80 -7.51 -4.13 -25.08
CA LYS A 80 -7.18 -5.55 -24.93
C LYS A 80 -8.01 -6.42 -25.89
N ARG A 81 -9.33 -6.19 -25.95
CA ARG A 81 -10.23 -6.95 -26.84
C ARG A 81 -9.94 -6.74 -28.33
N LYS A 82 -9.45 -5.57 -28.71
CA LYS A 82 -9.15 -5.21 -30.11
C LYS A 82 -7.67 -5.35 -30.50
N GLY A 83 -6.78 -5.66 -29.55
CA GLY A 83 -5.34 -5.70 -29.79
C GLY A 83 -4.71 -4.34 -30.08
N TYR A 84 -5.18 -3.26 -29.47
CA TYR A 84 -4.53 -1.94 -29.57
C TYR A 84 -3.40 -1.79 -28.55
N GLU A 85 -2.53 -0.80 -28.77
CA GLU A 85 -1.32 -0.58 -27.97
C GLU A 85 -1.57 0.03 -26.57
N PHE A 86 -2.77 0.49 -26.26
CA PHE A 86 -3.02 1.21 -25.00
C PHE A 86 -2.68 0.37 -23.76
N VAL A 87 -2.86 -0.95 -23.79
CA VAL A 87 -2.48 -1.82 -22.66
C VAL A 87 -0.99 -1.66 -22.32
N GLN A 88 -0.12 -1.68 -23.33
CA GLN A 88 1.33 -1.53 -23.12
C GLN A 88 1.68 -0.09 -22.74
N THR A 89 1.05 0.90 -23.38
CA THR A 89 1.34 2.32 -23.14
C THR A 89 0.89 2.80 -21.75
N PHE A 90 -0.21 2.27 -21.22
CA PHE A 90 -0.70 2.64 -19.89
C PHE A 90 0.14 2.05 -18.76
N ALA A 91 0.75 0.87 -18.92
CA ALA A 91 1.49 0.18 -17.86
C ALA A 91 2.48 1.08 -17.07
N PRO A 92 3.43 1.81 -17.70
CA PRO A 92 4.36 2.69 -16.96
C PRO A 92 3.67 3.92 -16.35
N ALA A 93 2.55 4.38 -16.93
CA ALA A 93 1.79 5.50 -16.39
C ALA A 93 0.95 5.09 -15.17
N LEU A 94 0.46 3.85 -15.14
CA LEU A 94 -0.33 3.29 -14.05
C LEU A 94 0.47 3.23 -12.75
N GLN A 95 1.73 2.80 -12.80
CA GLN A 95 2.60 2.80 -11.61
C GLN A 95 2.70 4.20 -10.97
N LYS A 96 2.84 5.26 -11.80
CA LYS A 96 2.88 6.66 -11.35
C LYS A 96 1.51 7.19 -10.91
N ALA A 97 0.44 6.71 -11.54
CA ALA A 97 -0.93 7.13 -11.26
C ALA A 97 -1.46 6.54 -9.95
N THR A 98 -1.11 5.30 -9.65
CA THR A 98 -1.54 4.58 -8.45
C THR A 98 -1.12 5.29 -7.17
N THR A 99 0.02 5.99 -7.17
CA THR A 99 0.47 6.77 -6.00
C THR A 99 -0.42 7.97 -5.71
N LEU A 100 -1.22 8.43 -6.69
CA LEU A 100 -2.10 9.59 -6.59
C LEU A 100 -3.53 9.24 -6.13
N VAL A 101 -3.87 7.96 -5.96
CA VAL A 101 -5.23 7.49 -5.63
C VAL A 101 -5.27 6.62 -4.37
N ARG A 102 -4.39 6.92 -3.41
CA ARG A 102 -4.28 6.19 -2.12
C ARG A 102 -5.34 6.58 -1.09
N ASP A 103 -6.09 7.65 -1.34
CA ASP A 103 -7.16 8.13 -0.46
C ASP A 103 -8.21 7.04 -0.20
N ASN A 104 -8.58 6.85 1.08
CA ASN A 104 -9.54 5.84 1.50
C ASN A 104 -10.90 5.94 0.78
N LYS A 105 -11.30 7.16 0.37
CA LYS A 105 -12.55 7.40 -0.39
C LYS A 105 -12.60 6.70 -1.74
N VAL A 106 -11.47 6.61 -2.45
CA VAL A 106 -11.42 6.08 -3.82
C VAL A 106 -10.69 4.73 -3.91
N LYS A 107 -9.87 4.40 -2.91
CA LYS A 107 -9.02 3.21 -2.85
C LYS A 107 -9.75 1.91 -3.15
N GLN A 108 -10.94 1.70 -2.58
CA GLN A 108 -11.70 0.47 -2.81
C GLN A 108 -12.17 0.32 -4.27
N SER A 109 -12.57 1.43 -4.89
CA SER A 109 -12.95 1.45 -6.30
C SER A 109 -11.76 1.16 -7.21
N ILE A 110 -10.57 1.69 -6.88
CA ILE A 110 -9.33 1.39 -7.63
C ILE A 110 -8.93 -0.09 -7.48
N LEU A 111 -8.99 -0.64 -6.26
CA LEU A 111 -8.74 -2.07 -6.03
C LEU A 111 -9.67 -2.95 -6.86
N ARG A 112 -10.94 -2.58 -6.97
CA ARG A 112 -11.91 -3.28 -7.83
C ARG A 112 -11.49 -3.25 -9.30
N ILE A 113 -10.97 -2.13 -9.80
CA ILE A 113 -10.45 -2.03 -11.18
C ILE A 113 -9.26 -2.99 -11.37
N PHE A 114 -8.30 -3.02 -10.45
CA PHE A 114 -7.15 -3.91 -10.54
C PHE A 114 -7.56 -5.39 -10.52
N LYS A 115 -8.52 -5.75 -9.67
CA LYS A 115 -9.09 -7.10 -9.63
C LYS A 115 -9.72 -7.49 -10.98
N ILE A 116 -10.46 -6.58 -11.62
CA ILE A 116 -11.03 -6.83 -12.95
C ILE A 116 -9.93 -7.04 -14.00
N TRP A 117 -8.82 -6.31 -13.91
CA TRP A 117 -7.71 -6.48 -14.84
C TRP A 117 -7.01 -7.83 -14.68
N ASP A 118 -6.89 -8.32 -13.45
CA ASP A 118 -6.37 -9.64 -13.13
C ASP A 118 -7.28 -10.76 -13.65
N GLU A 119 -8.57 -10.72 -13.27
CA GLU A 119 -9.59 -11.71 -13.69
C GLU A 119 -9.71 -11.82 -15.22
N ARG A 120 -9.40 -10.74 -15.95
CA ARG A 120 -9.49 -10.68 -17.42
C ARG A 120 -8.14 -10.86 -18.14
N GLY A 121 -7.06 -11.13 -17.40
CA GLY A 121 -5.72 -11.30 -17.96
C GLY A 121 -5.25 -10.09 -18.79
N ILE A 122 -5.62 -8.89 -18.37
CA ILE A 122 -5.21 -7.64 -19.02
C ILE A 122 -3.73 -7.40 -18.77
N TYR A 123 -3.34 -7.49 -17.50
CA TYR A 123 -1.96 -7.50 -17.03
C TYR A 123 -1.69 -8.80 -16.26
N ASP A 124 -0.43 -9.17 -16.11
CA ASP A 124 -0.05 -10.34 -15.34
C ASP A 124 -0.19 -10.12 -13.82
N GLU A 125 -0.25 -11.22 -13.07
CA GLU A 125 -0.41 -11.23 -11.62
C GLU A 125 0.70 -10.43 -10.91
N THR A 126 1.93 -10.47 -11.43
CA THR A 126 3.06 -9.76 -10.80
C THR A 126 2.87 -8.25 -10.88
N PHE A 127 2.48 -7.73 -12.04
CA PHE A 127 2.19 -6.32 -12.25
C PHE A 127 0.98 -5.85 -11.43
N ILE A 128 -0.09 -6.65 -11.37
CA ILE A 128 -1.26 -6.32 -10.54
C ILE A 128 -0.91 -6.30 -9.05
N SER A 129 -0.10 -7.27 -8.59
CA SER A 129 0.37 -7.32 -7.21
C SER A 129 1.21 -6.08 -6.87
N ASP A 130 2.10 -5.66 -7.76
CA ASP A 130 2.90 -4.45 -7.60
C ASP A 130 2.03 -3.18 -7.52
N LEU A 131 1.04 -3.03 -8.40
CA LEU A 131 0.10 -1.90 -8.34
C LEU A 131 -0.72 -1.91 -7.04
N THR A 132 -1.18 -3.08 -6.61
CA THR A 132 -1.92 -3.23 -5.35
C THR A 132 -1.02 -2.89 -4.15
N GLY A 133 0.25 -3.30 -4.21
CA GLY A 133 1.29 -2.89 -3.26
C GLY A 133 1.44 -1.38 -3.21
N LEU A 134 1.65 -0.73 -4.36
CA LEU A 134 1.77 0.73 -4.48
C LEU A 134 0.54 1.49 -3.97
N LEU A 135 -0.65 0.91 -4.04
CA LEU A 135 -1.88 1.51 -3.53
C LEU A 135 -2.04 1.35 -2.01
N THR A 136 -1.40 0.31 -1.44
CA THR A 136 -1.47 -0.02 -0.01
C THR A 136 -0.27 0.48 0.78
N THR A 137 0.85 0.81 0.11
CA THR A 137 1.98 1.52 0.72
C THR A 137 1.56 2.94 1.09
N SER A 138 1.51 3.24 2.38
CA SER A 138 1.33 4.60 2.90
C SER A 138 2.56 5.44 2.54
N THR A 139 2.44 6.38 1.60
CA THR A 139 3.44 7.46 1.48
C THR A 139 3.26 8.40 2.65
N LYS A 140 4.29 8.50 3.50
CA LYS A 140 4.68 9.81 3.99
C LYS A 140 4.90 10.72 2.76
N GLY A 141 4.21 11.86 2.71
CA GLY A 141 4.54 12.97 1.81
C GLY A 141 3.46 13.36 0.80
N GLN A 142 2.51 14.20 1.22
CA GLN A 142 2.26 15.55 0.67
C GLN A 142 0.91 16.09 1.20
N SER A 143 0.91 16.43 2.48
CA SER A 143 0.09 17.53 3.00
C SER A 143 1.02 18.31 3.92
N SER A 144 1.46 19.46 3.41
CA SER A 144 2.08 20.53 4.17
C SER A 144 1.12 20.98 5.26
N GLU A 145 1.36 20.52 6.48
CA GLU A 145 1.32 21.25 7.77
C GLU A 145 1.35 20.20 8.89
N GLN A 146 2.25 20.41 9.86
CA GLN A 146 2.51 19.56 11.02
C GLN A 146 3.29 18.26 10.76
N SER A 147 4.59 18.43 10.54
CA SER A 147 5.60 17.47 11.02
C SER A 147 5.60 17.45 12.55
N GLN A 148 4.65 16.73 13.14
CA GLN A 148 4.93 16.00 14.37
C GLN A 148 5.63 14.70 13.93
N PRO A 149 6.86 14.41 14.40
CA PRO A 149 7.36 13.05 14.29
C PRO A 149 6.30 12.13 14.90
N LEU A 150 5.99 11.00 14.24
CA LEU A 150 5.14 9.99 14.89
C LEU A 150 5.69 9.79 16.31
N PRO A 151 4.84 9.84 17.36
CA PRO A 151 5.28 9.55 18.71
C PRO A 151 6.05 8.23 18.67
N ASP A 152 7.25 8.22 19.23
CA ASP A 152 8.11 7.05 19.26
C ASP A 152 7.37 5.96 20.06
N PHE A 153 6.65 5.07 19.36
CA PHE A 153 5.82 4.07 19.99
C PHE A 153 6.73 3.06 20.69
N GLN A 154 6.60 2.97 22.01
CA GLN A 154 7.41 2.07 22.82
C GLN A 154 6.55 0.91 23.33
N PRO A 155 6.77 -0.32 22.84
CA PRO A 155 6.02 -1.50 23.31
C PRO A 155 6.11 -1.73 24.82
N ARG A 156 7.23 -1.32 25.45
CA ARG A 156 7.42 -1.42 26.90
C ARG A 156 6.40 -0.58 27.67
N ILE A 157 6.19 0.67 27.27
CA ILE A 157 5.22 1.58 27.89
C ILE A 157 3.81 1.02 27.74
N LEU A 158 3.47 0.48 26.56
CA LEU A 158 2.17 -0.17 26.35
C LEU A 158 1.97 -1.36 27.30
N ILE A 159 2.97 -2.23 27.44
CA ILE A 159 2.90 -3.39 28.35
C ILE A 159 2.74 -2.95 29.80
N GLU A 160 3.49 -1.93 30.24
CA GLU A 160 3.36 -1.37 31.59
C GLU A 160 1.96 -0.78 31.81
N LYS A 161 1.41 -0.06 30.83
CA LYS A 161 0.07 0.53 30.94
C LYS A 161 -1.03 -0.54 30.97
N ILE A 162 -0.91 -1.62 30.19
CA ILE A 162 -1.82 -2.76 30.25
C ILE A 162 -1.84 -3.37 31.66
N LYS A 163 -0.68 -3.55 32.28
CA LYS A 163 -0.58 -4.07 33.65
C LYS A 163 -1.23 -3.12 34.66
N SER A 164 -0.93 -1.82 34.56
CA SER A 164 -1.52 -0.80 35.44
C SER A 164 -3.04 -0.73 35.31
N CYS A 165 -3.59 -0.80 34.09
CA CYS A 165 -5.04 -0.88 33.90
C CYS A 165 -5.64 -2.14 34.54
N LYS A 166 -4.93 -3.27 34.50
CA LYS A 166 -5.41 -4.50 35.14
C LYS A 166 -5.41 -4.38 36.68
N GLU A 167 -4.40 -3.76 37.26
CA GLU A 167 -4.36 -3.49 38.70
C GLU A 167 -5.52 -2.55 39.13
N CYS A 168 -5.81 -1.50 38.36
CA CYS A 168 -6.96 -0.62 38.62
C CYS A 168 -8.32 -1.34 38.49
N GLU A 169 -8.45 -2.24 37.51
CA GLU A 169 -9.64 -3.09 37.35
C GLU A 169 -9.82 -4.01 38.57
N ASP A 170 -8.75 -4.68 39.02
CA ASP A 170 -8.79 -5.57 40.20
C ASP A 170 -9.15 -4.81 41.50
N GLU A 171 -8.62 -3.58 41.67
CA GLU A 171 -8.98 -2.72 42.80
C GLU A 171 -10.46 -2.30 42.75
N THR A 172 -10.94 -1.90 41.58
CA THR A 172 -12.33 -1.48 41.35
C THR A 172 -13.30 -2.63 41.62
N ASP A 173 -13.00 -3.84 41.14
CA ASP A 173 -13.78 -5.05 41.40
C ASP A 173 -13.80 -5.41 42.89
N MET A 174 -12.66 -5.28 43.58
CA MET A 174 -12.58 -5.50 45.03
C MET A 174 -13.45 -4.49 45.79
N LEU A 175 -13.42 -3.21 45.42
CA LEU A 175 -14.23 -2.17 46.06
C LEU A 175 -15.73 -2.36 45.79
N LEU A 176 -16.11 -2.75 44.58
CA LEU A 176 -17.50 -3.11 44.24
C LEU A 176 -17.99 -4.27 45.11
N LYS A 177 -17.17 -5.30 45.29
CA LYS A 177 -17.50 -6.43 46.16
C LYS A 177 -17.73 -5.98 47.60
N LYS A 178 -16.82 -5.18 48.16
CA LYS A 178 -16.97 -4.62 49.52
C LYS A 178 -18.22 -3.75 49.68
N LEU A 179 -18.59 -3.01 48.63
CA LEU A 179 -19.82 -2.22 48.61
C LEU A 179 -21.06 -3.13 48.63
N ASN A 180 -21.08 -4.18 47.80
CA ASN A 180 -22.19 -5.13 47.72
C ASN A 180 -22.34 -6.02 48.96
N ASP A 181 -21.24 -6.30 49.68
CA ASP A 181 -21.27 -7.04 50.94
C ASP A 181 -21.83 -6.20 52.11
N SER A 182 -22.12 -4.90 51.90
CA SER A 182 -22.68 -4.03 52.93
C SER A 182 -24.16 -4.35 53.18
N HIS A 183 -24.51 -4.63 54.44
CA HIS A 183 -25.84 -5.08 54.84
C HIS A 183 -26.93 -4.00 54.77
N LEU A 184 -26.54 -2.73 54.65
CA LEU A 184 -27.45 -1.60 54.64
C LEU A 184 -27.85 -1.21 53.20
N SER A 185 -29.15 -1.28 52.89
CA SER A 185 -29.69 -0.85 51.61
C SER A 185 -29.79 0.68 51.55
N LEU A 186 -28.74 1.33 51.07
CA LEU A 186 -28.67 2.80 50.92
C LEU A 186 -29.66 3.38 49.89
N SER A 187 -30.29 2.53 49.08
CA SER A 187 -31.23 2.92 48.02
C SER A 187 -32.69 3.05 48.48
N ASP A 188 -33.03 2.62 49.70
CA ASP A 188 -34.41 2.61 50.22
C ASP A 188 -34.51 3.36 51.55
N ALA A 189 -34.82 4.66 51.44
CA ALA A 189 -34.95 5.56 52.59
C ALA A 189 -36.13 5.22 53.51
N ASP A 190 -37.17 4.57 52.99
CA ASP A 190 -38.36 4.23 53.78
C ASP A 190 -38.13 2.95 54.58
N ALA A 191 -37.44 1.96 54.01
CA ALA A 191 -36.95 0.79 54.75
C ALA A 191 -35.97 1.18 55.87
N LEU A 192 -35.07 2.15 55.58
CA LEU A 192 -34.14 2.68 56.58
C LEU A 192 -34.86 3.42 57.71
N ARG A 193 -35.91 4.19 57.41
CA ARG A 193 -36.73 4.84 58.45
C ARG A 193 -37.49 3.83 59.30
N ALA A 194 -37.99 2.75 58.69
CA ALA A 194 -38.77 1.73 59.38
C ALA A 194 -37.93 0.86 60.34
N SER A 195 -36.61 0.78 60.14
CA SER A 195 -35.70 0.03 61.03
C SER A 195 -35.33 0.78 62.32
N LEU A 196 -35.56 2.10 62.39
CA LEU A 196 -35.23 2.96 63.53
C LEU A 196 -36.31 2.91 64.62
N LYS A 197 -36.15 2.06 65.63
CA LYS A 197 -37.12 1.92 66.74
C LYS A 197 -36.72 2.64 68.02
N ASP A 198 -35.42 2.81 68.25
CA ASP A 198 -34.90 3.42 69.49
C ASP A 198 -33.52 4.09 69.29
N ARG A 199 -33.20 5.06 70.15
CA ARG A 199 -32.08 6.00 69.95
C ARG A 199 -30.70 5.33 69.77
N ARG A 200 -30.44 4.19 70.44
CA ARG A 200 -29.17 3.44 70.29
C ARG A 200 -29.01 2.83 68.89
N GLN A 201 -30.09 2.29 68.32
CA GLN A 201 -30.11 1.77 66.94
C GLN A 201 -29.92 2.90 65.91
N GLY A 202 -30.32 4.13 66.25
CA GLY A 202 -30.09 5.31 65.41
C GLY A 202 -28.62 5.66 65.26
N ASP A 203 -27.85 5.65 66.35
CA ASP A 203 -26.41 5.93 66.30
C ASP A 203 -25.67 4.84 65.48
N ASP A 204 -26.05 3.57 65.62
CA ASP A 204 -25.48 2.45 64.85
C ASP A 204 -25.79 2.57 63.35
N VAL A 205 -27.05 2.88 62.98
CA VAL A 205 -27.46 3.07 61.58
C VAL A 205 -26.76 4.26 60.94
N VAL A 206 -26.57 5.36 61.67
CA VAL A 206 -25.81 6.52 61.17
C VAL A 206 -24.37 6.10 60.86
N SER A 207 -23.72 5.35 61.75
CA SER A 207 -22.37 4.82 61.50
C SER A 207 -22.30 3.91 60.28
N GLU A 208 -23.29 3.05 60.07
CA GLU A 208 -23.36 2.16 58.89
C GLU A 208 -23.60 2.95 57.59
N VAL A 209 -24.43 4.01 57.63
CA VAL A 209 -24.63 4.91 56.48
C VAL A 209 -23.33 5.62 56.13
N ASP A 210 -22.64 6.20 57.12
CA ASP A 210 -21.38 6.89 56.91
C ASP A 210 -20.30 5.95 56.32
N GLU A 211 -20.23 4.71 56.81
CA GLU A 211 -19.33 3.68 56.26
C GLU A 211 -19.72 3.32 54.81
N GLY A 212 -21.02 3.15 54.54
CA GLY A 212 -21.54 2.85 53.21
C GLY A 212 -21.27 3.97 52.20
N VAL A 213 -21.45 5.23 52.60
CA VAL A 213 -21.09 6.41 51.79
C VAL A 213 -19.59 6.42 51.52
N ALA A 214 -18.75 6.21 52.52
CA ALA A 214 -17.30 6.18 52.34
C ALA A 214 -16.84 5.07 51.36
N LYS A 215 -17.45 3.88 51.43
CA LYS A 215 -17.21 2.78 50.47
C LYS A 215 -17.64 3.17 49.05
N MET A 216 -18.81 3.79 48.90
CA MET A 216 -19.32 4.22 47.59
C MET A 216 -18.44 5.30 46.97
N GLU A 217 -18.02 6.28 47.76
CA GLU A 217 -17.07 7.30 47.31
C GLU A 217 -15.72 6.70 46.89
N ALA A 218 -15.20 5.73 47.65
CA ALA A 218 -13.96 5.03 47.30
C ALA A 218 -14.10 4.28 45.97
N TYR A 219 -15.23 3.58 45.78
CA TYR A 219 -15.53 2.89 44.53
C TYR A 219 -15.65 3.85 43.33
N VAL A 220 -16.36 4.97 43.49
CA VAL A 220 -16.49 6.00 42.44
C VAL A 220 -15.12 6.57 42.08
N ARG A 221 -14.27 6.90 43.08
CA ARG A 221 -12.90 7.39 42.82
C ARG A 221 -12.04 6.36 42.07
N ALA A 222 -12.15 5.08 42.42
CA ALA A 222 -11.45 4.00 41.72
C ALA A 222 -11.91 3.87 40.27
N LEU A 223 -13.23 3.91 40.02
CA LEU A 223 -13.82 3.90 38.68
C LEU A 223 -13.36 5.10 37.83
N GLU A 224 -13.36 6.31 38.38
CA GLU A 224 -12.89 7.51 37.67
C GLU A 224 -11.42 7.39 37.27
N GLN A 225 -10.59 6.84 38.16
CA GLN A 225 -9.18 6.58 37.87
C GLN A 225 -9.01 5.48 36.82
N GLU A 226 -9.78 4.40 36.88
CA GLU A 226 -9.77 3.34 35.87
C GLU A 226 -10.16 3.86 34.48
N LEU A 227 -11.20 4.70 34.38
CA LEU A 227 -11.61 5.34 33.13
C LEU A 227 -10.49 6.18 32.53
N LYS A 228 -9.80 6.97 33.37
CA LYS A 228 -8.67 7.79 32.94
C LYS A 228 -7.50 6.93 32.45
N GLU A 229 -7.19 5.85 33.14
CA GLU A 229 -6.14 4.90 32.76
C GLU A 229 -6.46 4.19 31.44
N ARG A 230 -7.70 3.72 31.26
CA ARG A 230 -8.18 3.09 30.02
C ARG A 230 -8.15 4.05 28.84
N ALA A 231 -8.48 5.33 29.03
CA ALA A 231 -8.40 6.33 27.96
C ALA A 231 -6.97 6.46 27.42
N VAL A 232 -5.97 6.56 28.31
CA VAL A 232 -4.55 6.60 27.92
C VAL A 232 -4.11 5.30 27.25
N LEU A 233 -4.60 4.14 27.72
CA LEU A 233 -4.29 2.85 27.09
C LEU A 233 -4.85 2.76 25.67
N ILE A 234 -6.06 3.27 25.43
CA ILE A 234 -6.66 3.32 24.08
C ILE A 234 -5.79 4.15 23.14
N GLU A 235 -5.35 5.34 23.56
CA GLU A 235 -4.46 6.19 22.77
C GLU A 235 -3.14 5.47 22.42
N LEU A 236 -2.53 4.77 23.39
CA LEU A 236 -1.31 3.99 23.16
C LEU A 236 -1.53 2.80 22.21
N LEU A 237 -2.68 2.13 22.30
CA LEU A 237 -3.03 1.04 21.39
C LEU A 237 -3.24 1.55 19.95
N GLU A 238 -3.89 2.70 19.79
CA GLU A 238 -4.06 3.35 18.48
C GLU A 238 -2.72 3.76 17.87
N GLN A 239 -1.82 4.33 18.68
CA GLN A 239 -0.45 4.64 18.26
C GLN A 239 0.31 3.38 17.86
N GLY A 240 0.18 2.29 18.64
CA GLY A 240 0.79 1.00 18.33
C GLY A 240 0.27 0.40 17.03
N ASN A 241 -1.04 0.50 16.78
CA ASN A 241 -1.65 0.02 15.54
C ASN A 241 -1.10 0.76 14.32
N GLN A 242 -1.01 2.10 14.40
CA GLN A 242 -0.41 2.91 13.34
C GLN A 242 1.07 2.56 13.12
N PHE A 243 1.84 2.38 14.19
CA PHE A 243 3.25 2.00 14.13
C PHE A 243 3.45 0.65 13.43
N TYR A 244 2.73 -0.39 13.86
CA TYR A 244 2.88 -1.74 13.30
C TYR A 244 2.33 -1.86 11.88
N ASP A 245 1.31 -1.09 11.51
CA ASP A 245 0.84 -1.02 10.12
C ASP A 245 1.91 -0.45 9.18
N VAL A 246 2.64 0.60 9.62
CA VAL A 246 3.77 1.16 8.87
C VAL A 246 4.90 0.14 8.75
N GLN A 247 5.33 -0.46 9.87
CA GLN A 247 6.39 -1.49 9.90
C GLN A 247 6.07 -2.69 9.01
N LYS A 248 4.82 -3.17 9.03
CA LYS A 248 4.35 -4.25 8.15
C LYS A 248 4.42 -3.86 6.68
N GLY A 249 4.09 -2.62 6.35
CA GLY A 249 4.23 -2.07 5.01
C GLY A 249 5.68 -2.10 4.52
N GLU A 250 6.61 -1.61 5.34
CA GLU A 250 8.05 -1.61 5.05
C GLU A 250 8.61 -3.03 4.89
N ALA A 251 8.29 -3.93 5.83
CA ALA A 251 8.68 -5.34 5.76
C ALA A 251 8.15 -6.03 4.48
N LYS A 252 6.93 -5.69 4.04
CA LYS A 252 6.36 -6.23 2.79
C LYS A 252 7.12 -5.77 1.56
N VAL A 253 7.58 -4.52 1.52
CA VAL A 253 8.42 -4.01 0.43
C VAL A 253 9.73 -4.79 0.35
N VAL A 254 10.40 -4.98 1.49
CA VAL A 254 11.64 -5.75 1.58
C VAL A 254 11.41 -7.20 1.16
N ALA A 255 10.38 -7.86 1.70
CA ALA A 255 10.05 -9.24 1.36
C ALA A 255 9.78 -9.42 -0.15
N ASN A 256 9.07 -8.48 -0.77
CA ASN A 256 8.84 -8.48 -2.22
C ASN A 256 10.14 -8.30 -3.01
N ALA A 257 11.03 -7.41 -2.58
CA ALA A 257 12.33 -7.22 -3.23
C ALA A 257 13.17 -8.52 -3.22
N TYR A 258 13.24 -9.21 -2.07
CA TYR A 258 13.93 -10.49 -1.95
C TYR A 258 13.25 -11.62 -2.73
N LYS A 259 11.90 -11.66 -2.77
CA LYS A 259 11.15 -12.60 -3.61
C LYS A 259 11.50 -12.40 -5.09
N ASN A 260 11.49 -11.16 -5.56
CA ASN A 260 11.82 -10.81 -6.95
C ASN A 260 13.29 -11.12 -7.28
N PHE A 261 14.20 -10.85 -6.36
CA PHE A 261 15.60 -11.25 -6.49
C PHE A 261 15.74 -12.78 -6.59
N GLY A 262 15.09 -13.54 -5.71
CA GLY A 262 15.08 -15.01 -5.74
C GLY A 262 14.55 -15.58 -7.06
N SER A 263 13.49 -14.98 -7.62
CA SER A 263 12.98 -15.35 -8.94
C SER A 263 14.00 -15.10 -10.05
N ARG A 264 14.71 -13.96 -10.02
CA ARG A 264 15.79 -13.65 -10.99
C ARG A 264 16.94 -14.66 -10.90
N VAL A 265 17.37 -15.02 -9.69
CA VAL A 265 18.42 -16.02 -9.47
C VAL A 265 17.99 -17.40 -9.99
N LYS A 266 16.75 -17.84 -9.71
CA LYS A 266 16.22 -19.11 -10.25
C LYS A 266 16.18 -19.13 -11.77
N ASN A 267 15.75 -18.03 -12.40
CA ASN A 267 15.71 -17.92 -13.85
C ASN A 267 17.12 -17.95 -14.46
N LEU A 268 18.10 -17.28 -13.84
CA LEU A 268 19.49 -17.32 -14.28
C LEU A 268 20.06 -18.74 -14.18
N LYS A 269 19.82 -19.42 -13.05
CA LYS A 269 20.21 -20.83 -12.87
C LYS A 269 19.65 -21.71 -14.00
N ARG A 270 18.35 -21.61 -14.27
CA ARG A 270 17.71 -22.40 -15.35
C ARG A 270 18.37 -22.18 -16.70
N ARG A 271 18.67 -20.91 -17.05
CA ARG A 271 19.36 -20.59 -18.31
C ARG A 271 20.79 -21.14 -18.35
N LEU A 272 21.52 -21.09 -17.23
CA LEU A 272 22.84 -21.70 -17.13
C LEU A 272 22.76 -23.21 -17.31
N ASP A 273 21.81 -23.88 -16.65
CA ASP A 273 21.59 -25.33 -16.77
C ASP A 273 21.26 -25.73 -18.23
N GLU A 274 20.53 -24.90 -18.98
CA GLU A 274 20.25 -25.07 -20.41
C GLU A 274 21.50 -24.88 -21.30
N LEU A 275 22.43 -24.00 -20.92
CA LEU A 275 23.65 -23.70 -21.67
C LEU A 275 24.81 -24.67 -21.38
N ILE A 276 24.86 -25.28 -20.20
CA ILE A 276 25.90 -26.25 -19.82
C ILE A 276 26.14 -27.34 -20.88
N PRO A 277 25.11 -27.98 -21.48
CA PRO A 277 25.32 -28.97 -22.53
C PRO A 277 25.99 -28.41 -23.79
N SER A 278 25.67 -27.17 -24.18
CA SER A 278 26.26 -26.53 -25.38
C SER A 278 27.76 -26.29 -25.27
N LEU A 279 28.30 -26.24 -24.06
CA LEU A 279 29.73 -26.08 -23.80
C LEU A 279 30.51 -27.41 -23.89
N LYS A 280 29.82 -28.56 -23.81
CA LYS A 280 30.47 -29.89 -23.83
C LYS A 280 30.96 -30.31 -25.22
N ASP A 281 30.47 -29.69 -26.28
CA ASP A 281 30.87 -29.97 -27.67
C ASP A 281 32.05 -29.09 -28.16
N CYS A 282 32.56 -28.18 -27.33
CA CYS A 282 33.85 -27.53 -27.57
C CYS A 282 35.00 -28.47 -27.19
N SER A 283 35.13 -29.57 -27.93
CA SER A 283 36.42 -30.27 -28.08
C SER A 283 37.46 -29.24 -28.53
N PRO A 284 38.72 -29.28 -28.05
CA PRO A 284 39.72 -28.27 -28.39
C PRO A 284 39.84 -28.17 -29.92
N VAL A 285 40.06 -26.95 -30.41
CA VAL A 285 40.44 -26.70 -31.81
C VAL A 285 41.46 -27.77 -32.19
N PRO A 286 41.23 -28.57 -33.23
CA PRO A 286 42.17 -29.62 -33.60
C PRO A 286 43.53 -28.95 -33.82
N SER A 287 44.56 -29.50 -33.17
CA SER A 287 45.93 -29.02 -33.35
C SER A 287 46.20 -28.90 -34.85
N PRO A 288 46.79 -27.78 -35.32
CA PRO A 288 47.07 -27.61 -36.73
C PRO A 288 47.93 -28.78 -37.22
N ASP A 289 47.74 -29.17 -38.48
CA ASP A 289 48.47 -30.26 -39.14
C ASP A 289 49.98 -30.16 -38.86
N VAL A 290 50.68 -31.28 -38.69
CA VAL A 290 52.13 -31.32 -38.42
C VAL A 290 52.94 -30.59 -39.51
N ASN A 291 52.38 -30.40 -40.70
CA ASN A 291 52.98 -29.63 -41.79
C ASN A 291 52.53 -28.16 -41.85
N ALA A 292 51.77 -27.67 -40.87
CA ALA A 292 51.43 -26.26 -40.77
C ALA A 292 52.72 -25.46 -40.49
N PRO A 293 53.07 -24.46 -41.31
CA PRO A 293 54.26 -23.67 -41.09
C PRO A 293 54.20 -23.03 -39.70
N SER A 294 55.29 -23.14 -38.94
CA SER A 294 55.40 -22.48 -37.65
C SER A 294 55.20 -20.97 -37.84
N PRO A 295 54.42 -20.30 -36.96
CA PRO A 295 54.20 -18.87 -37.08
C PRO A 295 55.55 -18.15 -37.02
N SER A 296 55.80 -17.32 -38.03
CA SER A 296 57.01 -16.49 -38.09
C SER A 296 56.89 -15.38 -37.04
N PRO A 297 58.00 -14.85 -36.49
CA PRO A 297 57.97 -13.91 -35.37
C PRO A 297 57.25 -12.58 -35.65
N ASP A 298 56.96 -12.27 -36.93
CA ASP A 298 56.44 -10.97 -37.39
C ASP A 298 55.05 -11.05 -38.03
N SER A 299 54.26 -12.09 -37.77
CA SER A 299 52.82 -12.00 -38.00
C SER A 299 52.19 -11.23 -36.86
N ASP A 300 52.18 -9.90 -36.97
CA ASP A 300 51.34 -9.05 -36.12
C ASP A 300 49.92 -9.61 -36.17
N ILE A 301 49.49 -10.19 -35.05
CA ILE A 301 48.09 -10.55 -34.85
C ILE A 301 47.37 -9.21 -34.80
N GLU A 302 46.77 -8.81 -35.92
CA GLU A 302 45.74 -7.77 -35.91
C GLU A 302 44.59 -8.31 -35.07
N LEU A 303 44.63 -7.96 -33.78
CA LEU A 303 43.49 -8.05 -32.90
C LEU A 303 42.38 -7.19 -33.53
N PRO A 304 41.14 -7.70 -33.63
CA PRO A 304 40.04 -6.87 -34.10
C PRO A 304 39.96 -5.63 -33.21
N GLU A 305 39.97 -4.45 -33.82
CA GLU A 305 39.82 -3.19 -33.11
C GLU A 305 38.58 -3.26 -32.20
N GLU A 306 38.70 -2.72 -30.98
CA GLU A 306 37.57 -2.50 -30.06
C GLU A 306 36.60 -1.48 -30.68
N SER A 307 35.79 -1.92 -31.63
CA SER A 307 34.69 -1.15 -32.18
C SER A 307 33.47 -2.04 -32.34
N ASP A 308 32.84 -2.36 -31.21
CA ASP A 308 31.42 -2.10 -30.97
C ASP A 308 30.99 -2.70 -29.62
N PRO A 309 30.30 -1.95 -28.75
CA PRO A 309 29.85 -2.46 -27.46
C PRO A 309 28.79 -3.56 -27.66
N ILE A 310 29.12 -4.78 -27.24
CA ILE A 310 28.14 -5.85 -27.05
C ILE A 310 27.10 -5.35 -26.04
N PRO A 311 25.80 -5.20 -26.41
CA PRO A 311 24.77 -4.76 -25.48
C PRO A 311 24.40 -5.92 -24.57
N GLY A 312 25.15 -6.13 -23.49
CA GLY A 312 24.78 -7.13 -22.50
C GLY A 312 25.92 -7.50 -21.58
N ILE A 313 25.74 -7.18 -20.30
CA ILE A 313 26.54 -7.56 -19.13
C ILE A 313 27.52 -6.45 -18.69
N MET A 314 26.92 -5.33 -18.26
CA MET A 314 27.56 -4.43 -17.31
C MET A 314 27.67 -5.14 -15.95
N ILE A 315 28.86 -5.65 -15.65
CA ILE A 315 29.29 -6.01 -14.30
C ILE A 315 29.55 -4.71 -13.53
N TYR A 316 28.49 -4.02 -13.12
CA TYR A 316 28.55 -2.84 -12.25
C TYR A 316 27.41 -2.84 -11.21
N PHE A 317 27.21 -3.94 -10.48
CA PHE A 317 26.11 -3.99 -9.51
C PHE A 317 26.40 -4.68 -8.17
N PHE A 318 27.66 -4.78 -7.74
CA PHE A 318 27.96 -5.40 -6.43
C PHE A 318 28.95 -4.66 -5.52
N ARG A 319 29.16 -3.34 -5.70
CA ARG A 319 30.10 -2.60 -4.84
C ARG A 319 29.63 -1.21 -4.40
N SER A 320 28.35 -1.04 -4.06
CA SER A 320 27.89 0.23 -3.48
C SER A 320 26.74 0.18 -2.47
N GLU A 321 26.33 -0.97 -1.94
CA GLU A 321 25.22 -1.05 -0.96
C GLU A 321 25.56 -1.81 0.33
N LEU A 322 26.80 -1.72 0.83
CA LEU A 322 27.15 -2.20 2.17
C LEU A 322 27.94 -1.17 2.99
N GLN A 323 27.66 0.12 2.79
CA GLN A 323 28.31 1.15 3.62
C GLN A 323 27.45 2.34 4.01
N THR A 324 26.12 2.20 3.97
CA THR A 324 25.23 3.07 4.74
C THR A 324 23.85 2.43 4.85
N LEU A 325 23.41 2.25 6.11
CA LEU A 325 22.16 1.66 6.62
C LEU A 325 22.23 0.15 6.91
#